data_AF-A0A395HP50-F1
#
_entry.id   AF-A0A395HP50-F1
#
_cell.length_a   1.000
_cell.length_b   1.000
_cell.length_c   1.000
_cell.angle_alpha   90.00
_cell.angle_beta   90.00
_cell.angle_gamma   90.00
#
_symmetry.space_group_name_H-M   'P 1'
#
loop_
_entity.id
_entity.type
_entity.pdbx_description
1 polymer ?
#
loop_
_entity_poly.entity_id
_entity_poly.type
_entity_poly.pdbx_seq_one_letter_code
_entity_poly.pdbx_strand_id
1 'polypeptide(L)'
;MAPRIRTVLSLPRSQHANRESTPQLNDPLLLKEGLCYVGGECLKSLVCICFRQKIPATSRVVCKSPDFDAEDTDSAINAAARSFETIRLATGRERSKLLRK
;
A
#
# COMPACT_ATOMS: atom_id res chain seq x y z
N MET A 1 -57.23 -23.09 5.96
CA MET A 1 -56.34 -22.35 6.90
C MET A 1 -54.93 -22.86 6.68
N ALA A 2 -54.12 -22.17 5.87
CA ALA A 2 -52.80 -22.64 5.44
C ALA A 2 -51.69 -21.99 6.29
N PRO A 3 -50.65 -22.74 6.73
CA PRO A 3 -49.60 -22.17 7.56
C PRO A 3 -48.61 -21.34 6.73
N ARG A 4 -48.33 -20.13 7.21
CA ARG A 4 -47.40 -19.18 6.61
C ARG A 4 -45.97 -19.56 7.03
N ILE A 5 -45.24 -20.23 6.14
CA ILE A 5 -43.83 -20.59 6.36
C ILE A 5 -43.01 -19.30 6.36
N ARG A 6 -42.43 -18.93 7.50
CA ARG A 6 -41.44 -17.85 7.60
C ARG A 6 -40.13 -18.35 7.01
N THR A 7 -39.85 -17.97 5.77
CA THR A 7 -38.52 -18.10 5.18
C THR A 7 -37.58 -17.17 5.93
N VAL A 8 -36.78 -17.70 6.86
CA VAL A 8 -35.63 -17.00 7.42
C VAL A 8 -34.61 -16.84 6.29
N LEU A 9 -34.49 -15.61 5.77
CA LEU A 9 -33.35 -15.21 4.94
C LEU A 9 -32.10 -15.34 5.81
N SER A 10 -31.39 -16.47 5.68
CA SER A 10 -30.03 -16.59 6.17
C SER A 10 -29.16 -15.61 5.39
N LEU A 11 -28.74 -14.52 6.05
CA LEU A 11 -27.68 -13.67 5.52
C LEU A 11 -26.48 -14.56 5.20
N PRO A 12 -25.84 -14.44 4.02
CA PRO A 12 -24.61 -15.17 3.76
C PRO A 12 -23.61 -14.76 4.85
N ARG A 13 -23.29 -15.70 5.72
CA ARG A 13 -22.21 -15.58 6.69
C ARG A 13 -20.97 -15.23 5.87
N SER A 14 -20.44 -14.02 6.06
CA SER A 14 -19.19 -13.57 5.44
C SER A 14 -18.19 -14.70 5.58
N GLN A 15 -17.84 -15.32 4.45
CA GLN A 15 -16.70 -16.21 4.39
C GLN A 15 -15.48 -15.33 4.57
N HIS A 16 -15.15 -15.01 5.83
CA HIS A 16 -13.78 -14.68 6.17
C HIS A 16 -12.99 -15.95 5.88
N ALA A 17 -12.53 -16.02 4.65
CA ALA A 17 -11.82 -17.14 4.09
C ALA A 17 -10.71 -17.51 5.06
N ASN A 18 -10.70 -18.78 5.46
CA ASN A 18 -9.53 -19.43 5.99
C ASN A 18 -8.42 -19.30 4.92
N ARG A 19 -7.50 -18.35 5.07
CA ARG A 19 -6.37 -18.13 4.16
C ARG A 19 -5.10 -18.05 4.98
N GLU A 20 -4.47 -19.20 5.16
CA GLU A 20 -3.15 -19.40 5.77
C GLU A 20 -1.99 -18.81 4.95
N SER A 21 -2.23 -17.94 3.98
CA SER A 21 -1.20 -17.35 3.13
C SER A 21 -1.42 -15.85 3.00
N THR A 22 -0.32 -15.09 2.99
CA THR A 22 -0.30 -13.74 2.40
C THR A 22 -1.13 -13.75 1.12
N PRO A 23 -2.02 -12.78 0.88
CA PRO A 23 -2.85 -12.78 -0.30
C PRO A 23 -1.96 -12.96 -1.53
N GLN A 24 -2.18 -14.04 -2.30
CA GLN A 24 -1.41 -14.31 -3.50
C GLN A 24 -1.68 -13.18 -4.49
N LEU A 25 -0.66 -12.37 -4.75
CA LEU A 25 -0.73 -11.29 -5.72
C LEU A 25 -0.48 -11.86 -7.11
N ASN A 26 -1.26 -11.42 -8.09
CA ASN A 26 -1.00 -11.74 -9.51
C ASN A 26 0.33 -11.15 -9.97
N ASP A 27 0.71 -9.99 -9.43
CA ASP A 27 2.04 -9.41 -9.58
C ASP A 27 2.73 -9.33 -8.21
N PRO A 28 3.74 -10.19 -7.93
CA PRO A 28 4.45 -10.18 -6.66
C PRO A 28 5.32 -8.93 -6.48
N LEU A 29 5.67 -8.21 -7.56
CA LEU A 29 6.51 -7.02 -7.49
C LEU A 29 5.79 -5.80 -6.90
N LEU A 30 4.46 -5.86 -6.78
CA LEU A 30 3.66 -4.80 -6.19
C LEU A 30 3.92 -4.64 -4.68
N LEU A 31 4.26 -5.74 -4.00
CA LEU A 31 4.62 -5.71 -2.59
C LEU A 31 6.11 -5.36 -2.43
N LYS A 32 6.42 -4.07 -2.23
CA LYS A 32 7.78 -3.59 -1.97
C LYS A 32 8.15 -3.83 -0.50
N GLU A 33 8.90 -4.90 -0.25
CA GLU A 33 9.36 -5.24 1.11
C GLU A 33 10.64 -4.49 1.49
N GLY A 34 10.62 -3.81 2.63
CA GLY A 34 11.80 -3.16 3.22
C GLY A 34 12.34 -2.01 2.38
N LEU A 35 11.53 -1.44 1.48
CA LEU A 35 11.88 -0.35 0.59
C LEU A 35 10.86 0.78 0.68
N CYS A 36 11.30 2.02 0.50
CA CYS A 36 10.48 3.22 0.41
C CYS A 36 10.80 3.94 -0.91
N TYR A 37 9.80 4.59 -1.50
CA TYR A 37 9.98 5.29 -2.76
C TYR A 37 10.38 6.75 -2.53
N VAL A 38 11.59 7.12 -2.94
CA VAL A 38 12.14 8.47 -2.77
C VAL A 38 12.81 8.90 -4.06
N GLY A 39 12.41 10.07 -4.59
CA GLY A 39 13.12 10.71 -5.71
C GLY A 39 13.16 9.93 -7.03
N GLY A 40 12.30 8.91 -7.21
CA GLY A 40 12.34 8.05 -8.39
C GLY A 40 12.76 6.61 -8.12
N GLU A 41 13.31 6.32 -6.94
CA GLU A 41 13.96 5.06 -6.62
C GLU A 41 13.36 4.39 -5.38
N CYS A 42 13.49 3.06 -5.29
CA CYS A 42 13.10 2.28 -4.11
C CYS A 42 14.33 2.07 -3.20
N LEU A 43 14.42 2.83 -2.11
CA LEU A 43 15.56 2.87 -1.20
C LEU A 43 15.25 2.15 0.12
N LYS A 44 16.30 1.68 0.81
CA LYS A 44 16.22 1.25 2.21
C LYS A 44 16.43 2.46 3.13
N SER A 45 16.00 2.37 4.39
CA SER A 45 16.37 3.38 5.39
C SER A 45 17.89 3.40 5.58
N LEU A 46 18.45 4.59 5.77
CA LEU A 46 19.86 4.80 6.11
C LEU A 46 20.27 4.03 7.39
N VAL A 47 19.37 3.96 8.38
CA VAL A 47 19.63 3.29 9.67
C VAL A 47 19.34 1.77 9.59
N CYS A 48 18.87 1.26 8.45
CA CYS A 48 18.53 -0.16 8.21
C CYS A 48 17.50 -0.73 9.19
N ILE A 49 16.68 0.14 9.81
CA ILE A 49 15.60 -0.26 10.70
C ILE A 49 14.33 -0.48 9.87
N CYS A 50 13.56 -1.51 10.21
CA CYS A 50 12.29 -1.82 9.55
C CYS A 50 11.25 -2.27 10.57
N PHE A 51 10.01 -1.80 10.42
CA PHE A 51 8.89 -2.21 11.24
C PHE A 51 8.03 -3.27 10.52
N ARG A 52 7.54 -4.25 11.29
CA ARG A 52 6.75 -5.38 10.79
C ARG A 52 5.27 -5.02 10.76
N GLN A 53 4.68 -5.02 9.57
CA GLN A 53 3.24 -4.79 9.39
C GLN A 53 2.45 -6.05 9.64
N LYS A 54 1.44 -5.97 10.51
CA LYS A 54 0.60 -7.11 10.91
C LYS A 54 -0.84 -6.95 10.44
N ILE A 55 -1.49 -8.06 10.08
CA ILE A 55 -2.92 -8.09 9.81
C ILE A 55 -3.67 -8.03 11.16
N PRO A 56 -4.58 -7.06 11.39
CA PRO A 56 -5.28 -6.96 12.68
C PRO A 56 -6.17 -8.17 12.99
N ALA A 57 -6.69 -8.85 11.96
CA ALA A 57 -7.56 -10.02 12.12
C ALA A 57 -6.81 -11.30 12.57
N THR A 58 -5.53 -11.45 12.23
CA THR A 58 -4.76 -12.70 12.48
C THR A 58 -3.45 -12.46 13.23
N SER A 59 -3.06 -11.20 13.47
CA SER A 59 -1.78 -10.79 14.05
C SER A 59 -0.52 -11.27 13.30
N ARG A 60 -0.68 -11.81 12.08
CA ARG A 60 0.42 -12.29 11.24
C ARG A 60 1.12 -11.13 10.53
N VAL A 61 2.45 -11.22 10.39
CA VAL A 61 3.26 -10.25 9.64
C VAL A 61 3.04 -10.43 8.13
N VAL A 62 2.68 -9.34 7.44
CA VAL A 62 2.46 -9.28 5.98
C VAL A 62 3.73 -8.87 5.27
N CYS A 63 4.32 -7.76 5.70
CA CYS A 63 5.48 -7.15 5.07
C CYS A 63 6.30 -6.39 6.11
N LYS A 64 7.48 -5.93 5.68
CA LYS A 64 8.33 -5.01 6.42
C LYS A 64 8.34 -3.68 5.68
N SER A 65 8.22 -2.59 6.42
CA SER A 65 8.41 -1.24 5.89
C SER A 65 9.65 -0.65 6.55
N PRO A 66 10.50 0.08 5.81
CA PRO A 66 11.62 0.79 6.41
C PRO A 66 11.11 1.87 7.37
N ASP A 67 11.86 2.08 8.44
CA ASP A 67 11.61 3.11 9.45
C ASP A 67 12.50 4.31 9.13
N PHE A 68 11.92 5.39 8.62
CA PHE A 68 12.67 6.55 8.12
C PHE A 68 12.96 7.54 9.24
N ASP A 69 14.20 7.99 9.33
CA ASP A 69 14.62 9.03 10.28
C ASP A 69 14.60 10.43 9.64
N ALA A 70 15.00 11.46 10.40
CA ALA A 70 15.11 12.83 9.94
C ALA A 70 15.98 12.96 8.67
N GLU A 71 17.13 12.29 8.61
CA GLU A 71 18.03 12.35 7.44
C GLU A 71 17.42 11.72 6.17
N ASP A 72 16.72 10.59 6.32
CA ASP A 72 15.97 9.94 5.24
C ASP A 72 14.88 10.91 4.72
N THR A 73 14.24 11.62 5.65
CA THR A 73 13.18 12.59 5.36
C THR A 73 13.73 13.83 4.65
N ASP A 74 14.86 14.37 5.09
CA ASP A 74 15.54 15.51 4.46
C ASP A 74 15.98 15.17 3.03
N SER A 75 16.48 13.95 2.82
CA SER A 75 16.80 13.43 1.49
C SER A 75 15.57 13.41 0.58
N ALA A 76 14.42 13.00 1.10
CA ALA A 76 13.15 13.01 0.37
C ALA A 76 12.65 14.42 0.04
N ILE A 77 12.77 15.37 0.98
CA ILE A 77 12.42 16.78 0.77
C ILE A 77 13.28 17.38 -0.35
N ASN A 78 14.60 17.14 -0.30
CA ASN A 78 15.54 17.62 -1.32
C ASN A 78 15.24 17.02 -2.70
N ALA A 79 14.88 15.74 -2.77
CA ALA A 79 14.48 15.10 -4.01
C ALA A 79 13.18 15.72 -4.57
N ALA A 80 12.19 15.95 -3.70
CA ALA A 80 10.93 16.60 -4.09
C ALA A 80 11.15 18.03 -4.60
N ALA A 81 12.02 18.80 -3.94
CA ALA A 81 12.38 20.16 -4.37
C ALA A 81 13.00 20.17 -5.78
N ARG A 82 13.91 19.24 -6.08
CA ARG A 82 14.49 19.07 -7.42
C ARG A 82 13.44 18.69 -8.47
N SER A 83 12.53 17.76 -8.15
CA SER A 83 11.45 17.37 -9.07
C SER A 83 10.44 18.48 -9.30
N PHE A 84 10.23 19.37 -8.32
CA PHE A 84 9.30 20.48 -8.45
C PHE A 84 9.70 21.46 -9.57
N GLU A 85 10.99 21.67 -9.78
CA GLU A 85 11.49 22.57 -10.83
C GLU A 85 11.02 22.18 -12.23
N THR A 86 10.86 20.87 -12.49
CA THR A 86 10.40 20.33 -13.77
C THR A 86 8.89 20.13 -13.82
N ILE A 87 8.27 19.57 -12.77
CA ILE A 87 6.82 19.31 -12.73
C ILE A 87 6.00 20.60 -12.81
N ARG A 88 6.50 21.71 -12.25
CA ARG A 88 5.81 23.00 -12.31
C ARG A 88 5.67 23.54 -13.74
N LEU A 89 6.61 23.19 -14.63
CA LEU A 89 6.63 23.64 -16.02
C LEU A 89 5.67 22.83 -16.90
N ALA A 90 5.31 21.61 -16.48
CA ALA A 90 4.38 20.77 -17.21
C ALA A 90 3.00 21.43 -17.31
N THR A 91 2.40 21.38 -18.49
CA THR A 91 1.06 21.93 -18.74
C THR A 91 -0.02 21.13 -18.00
N GLY A 92 -1.18 21.74 -17.79
CA GLY A 92 -2.33 21.05 -17.19
C GLY A 92 -2.74 19.78 -17.96
N ARG A 93 -2.59 19.79 -19.30
CA ARG A 93 -2.88 18.63 -20.16
C ARG A 93 -1.89 17.49 -19.92
N GLU A 94 -0.59 17.78 -19.84
CA GLU A 94 0.45 16.78 -19.58
C GLU A 94 0.26 16.14 -18.20
N ARG A 95 0.01 16.94 -17.17
CA ARG A 95 -0.28 16.42 -15.82
C ARG A 95 -1.54 15.57 -15.80
N SER A 96 -2.61 16.01 -16.47
CA SER A 96 -3.85 15.24 -16.59
C SER A 96 -3.63 13.90 -17.28
N LYS A 97 -2.79 13.86 -18.33
CA LYS A 97 -2.44 12.62 -19.03
C LYS A 97 -1.63 11.68 -18.15
N LEU A 98 -0.72 12.19 -17.32
CA LEU A 98 0.08 11.39 -16.39
C LEU A 98 -0.79 10.75 -15.30
N LEU A 99 -1.71 11.51 -14.70
CA LEU A 99 -2.56 11.05 -13.58
C LEU A 99 -3.68 10.07 -13.97
N ARG A 100 -3.96 9.92 -15.28
CA ARG A 100 -4.97 8.97 -15.80
C ARG A 100 -4.41 7.60 -16.15
N LYS A 101 -3.09 7.45 -16.13
CA LYS A 101 -2.42 6.16 -16.30
C LYS A 101 -2.50 5.39 -14.99
#